data_AF-A0A520C0E4-F1
#
_entry.id   AF-A0A520C0E4-F1
#
_cell.length_a   1.000
_cell.length_b   1.000
_cell.length_c   1.000
_cell.angle_alpha   90.00
_cell.angle_beta   90.00
_cell.angle_gamma   90.00
#
_symmetry.space_group_name_H-M   'P 1'
#
loop_
_entity.id
_entity.type
_entity.pdbx_description
1 polymer ?
#
loop_
_entity_poly.entity_id
_entity_poly.type
_entity_poly.pdbx_seq_one_letter_code
_entity_poly.pdbx_strand_id
1 'polypeptide(L)'
;MALKGKKVLVVHPFAETIEKQYAKRNLIFENKLLPDFTLKTIKAVQSAANEKSAFDNWFDALESMKQQIDNEDYDICIIGCGAYGFPLAAHVKRMGKKAVHLAGATQLLFGIKGRRWEEFVVWPYQNLFNENWVRPAAAEKPSNAVVIEGACYW
;
A
#
# COMPACT_ATOMS: atom_id res chain seq x y z
N MET A 1 20.85 -2.29 2.21
CA MET A 1 19.54 -1.88 1.63
C MET A 1 19.07 -0.61 2.32
N ALA A 2 18.54 0.36 1.58
CA ALA A 2 18.28 1.73 2.07
C ALA A 2 17.24 1.82 3.20
N LEU A 3 16.29 0.88 3.28
CA LEU A 3 15.26 0.84 4.31
C LEU A 3 15.68 0.08 5.59
N LYS A 4 16.81 -0.64 5.58
CA LYS A 4 17.19 -1.50 6.70
C LYS A 4 17.35 -0.69 7.99
N GLY A 5 16.68 -1.11 9.06
CA GLY A 5 16.71 -0.47 10.38
C GLY A 5 15.99 0.89 10.46
N LYS A 6 15.18 1.25 9.46
CA LYS A 6 14.40 2.51 9.47
C LYS A 6 13.01 2.30 10.07
N LYS A 7 12.38 3.39 10.51
CA LYS A 7 10.93 3.45 10.77
C LYS A 7 10.22 3.77 9.46
N VAL A 8 9.52 2.80 8.90
CA VAL A 8 8.83 2.92 7.61
C VAL A 8 7.33 2.93 7.85
N LEU A 9 6.70 4.06 7.54
CA LEU A 9 5.25 4.19 7.52
C LEU A 9 4.73 3.78 6.14
N VAL A 10 3.71 2.93 6.09
CA VAL A 10 3.07 2.49 4.84
C VAL A 10 1.61 2.93 4.84
N VAL A 11 1.23 3.77 3.89
CA VAL A 11 -0.17 4.19 3.70
C VAL A 11 -0.75 3.42 2.52
N HIS A 12 -1.61 2.46 2.81
CA HIS A 12 -2.14 1.53 1.81
C HIS A 12 -3.53 0.99 2.21
N PRO A 13 -4.44 0.71 1.26
CA PRO A 13 -5.71 0.05 1.56
C PRO A 13 -5.56 -1.35 2.19
N PHE A 14 -4.47 -2.04 1.83
CA PHE A 14 -4.16 -3.41 2.25
C PHE A 14 -3.28 -3.47 3.51
N ALA A 15 -3.49 -2.56 4.46
CA ALA A 15 -2.66 -2.41 5.65
C ALA A 15 -2.53 -3.72 6.45
N GLU A 16 -3.63 -4.42 6.68
CA GLU A 16 -3.64 -5.66 7.48
C GLU A 16 -2.91 -6.80 6.76
N THR A 17 -3.08 -6.89 5.43
CA THR A 17 -2.34 -7.88 4.63
C THR A 17 -0.85 -7.55 4.57
N ILE A 18 -0.48 -6.27 4.49
CA ILE A 18 0.91 -5.81 4.51
C ILE A 18 1.59 -6.19 5.83
N GLU A 19 0.93 -5.98 6.96
CA GLU A 19 1.47 -6.36 8.28
C GLU A 19 1.72 -7.88 8.36
N LYS A 20 0.73 -8.69 7.95
CA LYS A 20 0.83 -10.15 7.93
C LYS A 20 1.95 -10.64 7.02
N GLN A 21 2.09 -10.06 5.83
CA GLN A 21 3.16 -10.40 4.90
C GLN A 21 4.53 -9.98 5.43
N TYR A 22 4.64 -8.78 6.01
CA TYR A 22 5.89 -8.26 6.54
C TYR A 22 6.45 -9.11 7.70
N ALA A 23 5.56 -9.65 8.55
CA ALA A 23 5.95 -10.59 9.60
C ALA A 23 6.70 -11.82 9.08
N LYS A 24 6.41 -12.25 7.84
CA LYS A 24 7.08 -13.34 7.12
C LYS A 24 7.90 -12.87 5.91
N ARG A 25 8.40 -11.62 5.91
CA ARG A 25 9.11 -10.99 4.77
C ARG A 25 10.20 -11.85 4.12
N ASN A 26 10.89 -12.66 4.91
CA ASN A 26 11.98 -13.53 4.44
C ASN A 26 11.51 -14.65 3.49
N LEU A 27 10.20 -14.89 3.41
CA LEU A 27 9.58 -15.88 2.52
C LEU A 27 9.03 -15.24 1.23
N ILE A 28 8.99 -13.90 1.14
CA ILE A 28 8.36 -13.21 0.01
C ILE A 28 9.28 -13.17 -1.22
N PHE A 29 10.57 -12.90 -1.00
CA PHE A 29 11.56 -12.76 -2.06
C PHE A 29 12.80 -13.59 -1.73
N GLU A 30 13.21 -14.47 -2.65
CA GLU A 30 14.40 -15.32 -2.49
C GLU A 30 15.68 -14.49 -2.23
N ASN A 31 15.80 -13.35 -2.91
CA ASN A 31 16.93 -12.43 -2.77
C ASN A 31 16.84 -11.49 -1.55
N LYS A 32 15.86 -11.69 -0.65
CA LYS A 32 15.62 -10.87 0.54
C LYS A 32 15.43 -9.37 0.23
N LEU A 33 14.80 -9.04 -0.90
CA LEU A 33 14.58 -7.68 -1.37
C LEU A 33 13.89 -6.77 -0.35
N LEU A 34 13.03 -7.33 0.51
CA LEU A 34 12.35 -6.60 1.58
C LEU A 34 13.16 -6.67 2.89
N PRO A 35 13.97 -5.65 3.23
CA PRO A 35 14.84 -5.70 4.39
C PRO A 35 14.07 -5.59 5.72
N ASP A 36 14.78 -5.89 6.80
CA ASP A 36 14.32 -5.67 8.16
C ASP A 36 14.27 -4.18 8.54
N PHE A 37 13.10 -3.70 8.95
CA PHE A 37 12.77 -2.33 9.33
C PHE A 37 11.55 -2.32 10.26
N THR A 38 11.34 -1.23 10.99
CA THR A 38 10.16 -1.06 11.83
C THR A 38 8.99 -0.63 10.95
N LEU A 39 8.05 -1.54 10.70
CA LEU A 39 6.84 -1.26 9.92
C LEU A 39 5.80 -0.57 10.81
N LYS A 40 5.19 0.50 10.28
CA LYS A 40 3.93 1.08 10.73
C LYS A 40 2.98 1.16 9.55
N THR A 41 1.68 0.99 9.77
CA THR A 41 0.70 1.11 8.69
C THR A 41 -0.41 2.10 9.02
N ILE A 42 -0.93 2.75 7.99
CA ILE A 42 -2.19 3.48 8.02
C ILE A 42 -3.07 2.88 6.93
N LYS A 43 -4.25 2.40 7.31
CA LYS A 43 -5.25 1.92 6.36
C LYS A 43 -5.79 3.10 5.56
N ALA A 44 -5.40 3.17 4.30
CA ALA A 44 -5.85 4.25 3.44
C ALA A 44 -7.36 4.17 3.20
N VAL A 45 -8.04 5.31 3.27
CA VAL A 45 -9.46 5.41 2.97
C VAL A 45 -9.71 4.99 1.52
N GLN A 46 -10.70 4.12 1.32
CA GLN A 46 -11.17 3.74 -0.01
C GLN A 46 -12.51 4.43 -0.27
N SER A 47 -12.50 5.44 -1.16
CA SER A 47 -13.69 6.14 -1.62
C SER A 47 -13.92 5.99 -3.13
N ALA A 48 -13.12 5.15 -3.79
CA ALA A 48 -13.31 4.80 -5.20
C ALA A 48 -14.52 3.85 -5.34
N ALA A 49 -15.01 3.66 -6.57
CA ALA A 49 -16.12 2.74 -6.87
C ALA A 49 -17.45 3.04 -6.13
N ASN A 50 -17.66 4.29 -5.71
CA ASN A 50 -18.75 4.70 -4.81
C ASN A 50 -18.77 3.92 -3.49
N GLU A 51 -17.62 3.43 -3.05
CA GLU A 51 -17.48 2.82 -1.72
C GLU A 51 -17.81 3.87 -0.65
N LYS A 52 -18.69 3.49 0.28
CA LYS A 52 -19.03 4.38 1.39
C LYS A 52 -17.83 4.50 2.32
N SER A 53 -17.36 5.73 2.49
CA SER A 53 -16.36 6.06 3.50
C SER A 53 -17.04 6.64 4.74
N ALA A 54 -16.30 6.73 5.84
CA ALA A 54 -16.76 7.41 7.06
C ALA A 54 -16.76 8.94 6.95
N PHE A 55 -16.38 9.49 5.78
CA PHE A 55 -16.21 10.91 5.55
C PHE A 55 -17.24 11.43 4.54
N ASP A 56 -17.69 12.66 4.76
CA ASP A 56 -18.69 13.33 3.93
C ASP A 56 -18.16 13.65 2.53
N ASN A 57 -16.86 13.93 2.43
CA ASN A 57 -16.20 14.21 1.16
C ASN A 57 -14.74 13.73 1.13
N TRP A 58 -14.16 13.79 -0.07
CA TRP A 58 -12.79 13.36 -0.34
C TRP A 58 -11.74 14.18 0.42
N PHE A 59 -11.98 15.48 0.64
CA PHE A 59 -11.04 16.35 1.35
C PHE A 59 -10.97 16.02 2.84
N ASP A 60 -12.09 15.69 3.47
CA ASP A 60 -12.13 15.27 4.88
C ASP A 60 -11.40 13.95 5.07
N ALA A 61 -11.58 12.99 4.15
CA ALA A 61 -10.82 11.74 4.14
C ALA A 61 -9.32 11.99 3.97
N LEU A 62 -8.94 12.85 3.03
CA LEU A 62 -7.54 13.24 2.82
C LEU A 62 -6.96 13.87 4.08
N GLU A 63 -7.67 14.80 4.71
CA GLU A 63 -7.21 15.52 5.89
C GLU A 63 -7.06 14.60 7.09
N SER A 64 -8.01 13.68 7.30
CA SER A 64 -7.89 12.65 8.33
C SER A 64 -6.64 11.77 8.13
N MET A 65 -6.32 11.38 6.90
CA MET A 65 -5.10 10.61 6.62
C MET A 65 -3.83 11.43 6.84
N LYS A 66 -3.83 12.74 6.53
CA LYS A 66 -2.70 13.62 6.85
C LYS A 66 -2.48 13.71 8.36
N GLN A 67 -3.54 13.89 9.14
CA GLN A 67 -3.46 13.94 10.60
C GLN A 67 -2.92 12.63 11.19
N GLN A 68 -3.35 11.48 10.65
CA GLN A 68 -2.78 10.19 11.05
C GLN A 68 -1.28 10.10 10.74
N ILE A 69 -0.85 10.57 9.56
CA ILE A 69 0.56 10.65 9.19
C ILE A 69 1.34 11.59 10.14
N ASP A 70 0.78 12.75 10.48
CA ASP A 70 1.41 13.76 11.34
C ASP A 70 1.68 13.24 12.76
N ASN A 71 0.82 12.34 13.23
CA ASN A 71 0.91 11.73 14.55
C ASN A 71 1.86 10.52 14.62
N GLU A 72 2.44 10.11 13.49
CA GLU A 72 3.35 8.97 13.44
C GLU A 72 4.82 9.39 13.43
N ASP A 73 5.62 8.76 14.30
CA ASP A 73 7.08 8.86 14.24
C ASP A 73 7.65 7.87 13.22
N TYR A 74 8.16 8.39 12.09
CA TYR A 74 8.77 7.62 11.00
C TYR A 74 9.90 8.38 10.27
N ASP A 75 10.77 7.63 9.58
CA ASP A 75 11.85 8.15 8.75
C ASP A 75 11.43 8.33 7.28
N ILE A 76 10.69 7.35 6.76
CA ILE A 76 10.30 7.23 5.35
C ILE A 76 8.84 6.76 5.28
N CYS A 77 8.05 7.35 4.38
CA CYS A 77 6.69 6.93 4.09
C CYS A 77 6.59 6.31 2.68
N ILE A 78 6.03 5.11 2.58
CA ILE A 78 5.69 4.44 1.32
C ILE A 78 4.18 4.56 1.12
N ILE A 79 3.75 5.02 -0.05
CA ILE A 79 2.37 5.45 -0.30
C ILE A 79 1.82 4.77 -1.55
N GLY A 80 0.75 4.00 -1.37
CA GLY A 80 -0.04 3.41 -2.44
C GLY A 80 -1.53 3.44 -2.11
N CYS A 81 -2.22 4.52 -2.45
CA CYS A 81 -3.63 4.72 -2.07
C CYS A 81 -4.45 5.45 -3.13
N GLY A 82 -4.25 5.10 -4.41
CA GLY A 82 -5.05 5.65 -5.52
C GLY A 82 -5.00 7.18 -5.58
N ALA A 83 -6.17 7.82 -5.67
CA ALA A 83 -6.33 9.27 -5.81
C ALA A 83 -5.68 10.08 -4.66
N TYR A 84 -5.49 9.48 -3.48
CA TYR A 84 -4.86 10.15 -2.34
C TYR A 84 -3.33 10.14 -2.40
N GLY A 85 -2.73 9.33 -3.28
CA GLY A 85 -1.28 9.05 -3.29
C GLY A 85 -0.42 10.29 -3.46
N PHE A 86 -0.67 11.08 -4.50
CA PHE A 86 0.09 12.31 -4.75
C PHE A 86 -0.11 13.40 -3.67
N PRO A 87 -1.35 13.74 -3.26
CA PRO A 87 -1.57 14.69 -2.17
C PRO A 87 -0.87 14.30 -0.86
N LEU A 88 -0.92 13.03 -0.46
CA LEU A 88 -0.27 12.54 0.75
C LEU A 88 1.26 12.53 0.61
N ALA A 89 1.80 12.12 -0.54
CA ALA A 89 3.24 12.20 -0.79
C ALA A 89 3.77 13.64 -0.73
N ALA A 90 3.01 14.58 -1.29
CA ALA A 90 3.34 16.00 -1.22
C ALA A 90 3.26 16.52 0.22
N HIS A 91 2.28 16.08 1.01
CA HIS A 91 2.18 16.39 2.44
C HIS A 91 3.41 15.92 3.22
N VAL A 92 3.74 14.64 3.14
CA VAL A 92 4.94 14.05 3.77
C VAL A 92 6.20 14.82 3.39
N LYS A 93 6.35 15.19 2.10
CA LYS A 93 7.50 15.97 1.63
C LYS A 93 7.55 17.38 2.24
N ARG A 94 6.41 18.08 2.37
CA ARG A 94 6.33 19.41 3.01
C ARG A 94 6.71 19.37 4.48
N MET A 95 6.49 18.25 5.17
CA MET A 95 6.95 18.04 6.54
C MET A 95 8.47 17.79 6.67
N GLY A 96 9.21 17.81 5.55
CA GLY A 96 10.64 17.49 5.53
C GLY A 96 10.97 16.00 5.61
N LYS A 97 9.97 15.12 5.48
CA LYS A 97 10.13 13.66 5.49
C LYS A 97 10.29 13.11 4.07
N LYS A 98 10.75 11.86 3.96
CA LYS A 98 10.91 11.17 2.67
C LYS A 98 9.61 10.45 2.30
N ALA A 99 9.12 10.68 1.09
CA ALA A 99 7.94 10.01 0.54
C ALA A 99 8.32 9.19 -0.70
N VAL A 100 7.83 7.95 -0.80
CA VAL A 100 7.97 7.08 -1.96
C VAL A 100 6.57 6.67 -2.42
N HIS A 101 6.16 7.14 -3.60
CA HIS A 101 4.89 6.78 -4.19
C HIS A 101 5.10 5.78 -5.33
N LEU A 102 4.62 4.54 -5.16
CA LEU A 102 4.71 3.47 -6.18
C LEU A 102 3.35 3.14 -6.79
N ALA A 103 2.35 4.01 -6.59
CA ALA A 103 0.97 3.78 -7.00
C ALA A 103 0.49 2.36 -6.61
N GLY A 104 -0.20 1.66 -7.52
CA GLY A 104 -0.69 0.31 -7.28
C GLY A 104 0.40 -0.75 -7.14
N ALA A 105 1.62 -0.51 -7.64
CA ALA A 105 2.70 -1.49 -7.54
C ALA A 105 3.22 -1.64 -6.10
N THR A 106 2.85 -0.74 -5.19
CA THR A 106 3.17 -0.82 -3.76
C THR A 106 2.82 -2.18 -3.16
N GLN A 107 1.71 -2.81 -3.57
CA GLN A 107 1.30 -4.12 -3.06
C GLN A 107 2.29 -5.25 -3.39
N LEU A 108 2.97 -5.16 -4.55
CA LEU A 108 3.97 -6.15 -4.97
C LEU A 108 5.18 -6.16 -4.02
N LEU A 109 5.55 -5.02 -3.45
CA LEU A 109 6.65 -4.91 -2.47
C LEU A 109 6.43 -5.79 -1.24
N PHE A 110 5.17 -6.10 -0.92
CA PHE A 110 4.78 -6.91 0.23
C PHE A 110 4.29 -8.30 -0.17
N GLY A 111 4.56 -8.74 -1.39
CA GLY A 111 4.14 -10.07 -1.86
C GLY A 111 2.63 -10.22 -1.98
N ILE A 112 1.94 -9.13 -2.31
CA ILE A 112 0.48 -9.13 -2.51
C ILE A 112 0.21 -9.05 -4.01
N LYS A 113 -0.40 -10.10 -4.56
CA LYS A 113 -0.82 -10.16 -5.96
C LYS A 113 -2.27 -9.70 -6.13
N GLY A 114 -2.61 -9.42 -7.38
CA GLY A 114 -3.93 -9.03 -7.85
C GLY A 114 -4.00 -9.28 -9.36
N ARG A 115 -5.21 -9.33 -9.93
CA ARG A 115 -5.41 -9.75 -11.33
C ARG A 115 -4.51 -9.01 -12.32
N ARG A 116 -4.33 -7.70 -12.15
CA ARG A 116 -3.47 -6.87 -13.02
C ARG A 116 -2.08 -7.47 -13.18
N TRP A 117 -1.48 -7.91 -12.08
CA TRP A 117 -0.08 -8.33 -12.03
C TRP A 117 0.10 -9.77 -12.53
N GLU A 118 -0.96 -10.57 -12.48
CA GLU A 118 -0.98 -11.90 -13.08
C GLU A 118 -1.09 -11.82 -14.61
N GLU A 119 -1.67 -10.75 -15.16
CA GLU A 119 -1.95 -10.60 -16.58
C GLU A 119 -1.12 -9.46 -17.23
N PHE A 120 -0.15 -8.89 -16.51
CA PHE A 120 0.56 -7.69 -16.97
C PHE A 120 1.51 -8.00 -18.13
N VAL A 121 1.20 -7.47 -19.31
CA VAL A 121 1.95 -7.79 -20.54
C VAL A 121 3.32 -7.09 -20.65
N VAL A 122 3.53 -5.97 -19.97
CA VAL A 122 4.76 -5.17 -20.09
C VAL A 122 5.92 -5.78 -19.28
N TRP A 123 5.62 -6.41 -18.14
CA TRP A 123 6.61 -7.08 -17.29
C TRP A 123 5.99 -8.32 -16.65
N PRO A 124 6.62 -9.51 -16.75
CA PRO A 124 6.03 -10.78 -16.30
C PRO A 124 6.05 -10.95 -14.77
N TYR A 125 5.23 -10.18 -14.01
CA TYR A 125 5.33 -10.05 -12.52
C TYR A 125 5.23 -11.39 -11.79
N GLN A 126 4.62 -12.38 -12.44
CA GLN A 126 4.59 -13.79 -12.07
C GLN A 126 5.97 -14.37 -11.71
N ASN A 127 7.06 -13.90 -12.33
CA ASN A 127 8.42 -14.35 -12.02
C ASN A 127 8.87 -14.00 -10.58
N LEU A 128 8.18 -13.09 -9.91
CA LEU A 128 8.43 -12.77 -8.50
C LEU A 128 7.60 -13.63 -7.54
N PHE A 129 6.57 -14.32 -8.04
CA PHE A 129 5.58 -14.98 -7.20
C PHE A 129 6.11 -16.33 -6.71
N ASN A 130 5.75 -16.65 -5.47
CA ASN A 130 5.94 -17.97 -4.89
C ASN A 130 4.71 -18.36 -4.04
N GLU A 131 4.76 -19.50 -3.37
CA GLU A 131 3.67 -20.03 -2.54
C GLU A 131 3.28 -19.12 -1.36
N ASN A 132 4.14 -18.18 -0.97
CA ASN A 132 3.91 -17.24 0.14
C ASN A 132 3.26 -15.92 -0.31
N TRP A 133 3.06 -15.71 -1.60
CA TRP A 133 2.36 -14.55 -2.15
C TRP A 133 0.84 -14.73 -2.04
N VAL A 134 0.17 -13.68 -1.56
CA VAL A 134 -1.26 -13.73 -1.22
C VAL A 134 -2.07 -12.72 -2.02
N ARG A 135 -3.38 -12.90 -2.08
CA ARG A 135 -4.32 -11.82 -2.44
C ARG A 135 -4.66 -11.02 -1.18
N PRO A 136 -5.04 -9.74 -1.30
CA PRO A 136 -5.51 -8.94 -0.16
C PRO A 136 -6.71 -9.62 0.54
N ALA A 137 -6.90 -9.30 1.82
CA ALA A 137 -8.00 -9.86 2.59
C ALA A 137 -9.35 -9.44 2.00
N ALA A 138 -10.38 -10.28 2.17
CA ALA A 138 -11.73 -9.97 1.68
C ALA A 138 -12.28 -8.65 2.26
N ALA A 139 -11.97 -8.34 3.53
CA ALA A 139 -12.35 -7.09 4.19
C ALA A 139 -11.61 -5.85 3.64
N GLU A 140 -10.56 -6.03 2.84
CA GLU A 140 -9.81 -4.96 2.18
C GLU A 140 -10.25 -4.77 0.72
N LYS A 141 -11.26 -5.54 0.27
CA LYS A 141 -11.89 -5.41 -1.04
C LYS A 141 -13.15 -4.54 -0.95
N PRO A 142 -13.20 -3.39 -1.66
CA PRO A 142 -14.41 -2.60 -1.81
C PRO A 142 -15.56 -3.44 -2.35
N SER A 143 -16.77 -3.14 -1.89
CA SER A 143 -17.99 -3.85 -2.26
C SER A 143 -18.20 -3.86 -3.77
N ASN A 144 -17.86 -2.75 -4.43
CA ASN A 144 -18.01 -2.58 -5.87
C ASN A 144 -16.66 -2.58 -6.62
N ALA A 145 -15.65 -3.29 -6.12
CA ALA A 145 -14.31 -3.32 -6.72
C ALA A 145 -14.29 -3.67 -8.21
N VAL A 146 -15.31 -4.37 -8.73
CA VAL A 146 -15.42 -4.74 -10.15
C VAL A 146 -15.41 -3.54 -11.09
N VAL A 147 -15.91 -2.37 -10.68
CA VAL A 147 -15.86 -1.16 -11.52
C VAL A 147 -14.46 -0.55 -11.61
N ILE A 148 -13.55 -0.96 -10.72
CA ILE A 148 -12.13 -0.61 -10.76
C ILE A 148 -11.41 -1.62 -11.64
N GLU A 149 -11.60 -1.47 -12.94
CA GLU A 149 -10.92 -2.28 -13.96
C GLU A 149 -11.10 -3.80 -13.73
N GLY A 150 -12.31 -4.23 -13.37
CA GLY A 150 -12.62 -5.63 -13.09
C GLY A 150 -12.11 -6.13 -11.74
N ALA A 151 -11.83 -5.24 -10.78
CA ALA A 151 -11.15 -5.52 -9.50
C ALA A 151 -9.67 -5.89 -9.67
N CYS A 152 -8.96 -5.17 -10.54
CA CYS A 152 -7.61 -5.53 -10.98
C CYS A 152 -6.54 -5.59 -9.88
N TYR A 153 -6.71 -4.90 -8.74
CA TYR A 153 -5.76 -4.93 -7.62
C TYR A 153 -6.00 -6.08 -6.64
N TRP A 154 -7.16 -6.74 -6.75
CA TRP A 154 -7.60 -7.87 -5.93
C TRP A 154 -7.48 -9.18 -6.70
#